data_AF-A0A0F2JB64-F1
#
_entry.id   AF-A0A0F2JB64-F1
#
_cell.length_a   1.000
_cell.length_b   1.000
_cell.length_c   1.000
_cell.angle_alpha   90.00
_cell.angle_beta   90.00
_cell.angle_gamma   90.00
#
_symmetry.space_group_name_H-M   'P 1'
#
loop_
_entity.id
_entity.type
_entity.pdbx_description
1 polymer ?
#
loop_
_entity_poly.entity_id
_entity_poly.type
_entity_poly.pdbx_seq_one_letter_code
_entity_poly.pdbx_strand_id
1 'polypeptide(L)'
;MALDFKVLQKVKGNPSTEVAADRRLKINPGQDYAYDMPKELIYTINHQFPLESLFNQEGETNEDFLIKQGKTFMNLLIREADSDAFRDRTADMIECVAQQTGIRFPHVFERYVELGILNLRPRDAWTVTEATTKTLKVRNFNCSIGKMFAEKGLDNCHIFCQAANQVAAEKAGLNLKMSSSKGLDGNGLCEQVFRIPQAGG
;
A
#
# COMPACT_ATOMS: atom_id res chain seq x y z
N MET A 1 2.54 -3.31 33.20
CA MET A 1 2.58 -1.88 32.85
C MET A 1 1.95 -1.73 31.48
N ALA A 2 1.02 -0.80 31.31
CA ALA A 2 0.37 -0.57 30.01
C ALA A 2 1.34 0.14 29.05
N LEU A 3 1.39 -0.28 27.78
CA LEU A 3 2.13 0.47 26.77
C LEU A 3 1.43 1.81 26.51
N ASP A 4 2.15 2.91 26.71
CA ASP A 4 1.65 4.24 26.36
C ASP A 4 1.67 4.43 24.83
N PHE A 5 0.49 4.34 24.22
CA PHE A 5 0.28 4.51 22.79
C PHE A 5 0.70 5.91 22.26
N LYS A 6 0.89 6.92 23.12
CA LYS A 6 1.35 8.26 22.69
C LYS A 6 2.78 8.26 22.13
N VAL A 7 3.61 7.27 22.47
CA VAL A 7 4.99 7.18 21.95
C VAL A 7 5.01 6.79 20.46
N LEU A 8 4.02 6.04 19.99
CA LEU A 8 3.94 5.55 18.61
C LEU A 8 3.56 6.64 17.58
N GLN A 9 3.05 7.79 18.02
CA GLN A 9 2.64 8.90 17.13
C GLN A 9 3.80 9.75 16.57
N LYS A 10 5.06 9.45 16.91
CA LYS A 10 6.24 10.19 16.41
C LYS A 10 6.98 9.49 15.24
N VAL A 11 6.47 8.37 14.72
CA VAL A 11 7.09 7.59 13.62
C VAL A 11 6.39 7.87 12.28
N LYS A 12 7.11 7.74 11.14
CA LYS A 12 6.61 8.06 9.79
C LYS A 12 7.36 7.29 8.65
N GLY A 13 6.72 7.22 7.46
CA GLY A 13 7.19 6.98 6.04
C GLY A 13 8.61 6.48 5.71
N ASN A 14 9.29 6.88 4.61
CA ASN A 14 9.05 7.82 3.49
C ASN A 14 8.41 7.10 2.28
N PRO A 15 8.09 7.76 1.15
CA PRO A 15 9.09 8.04 0.10
C PRO A 15 8.69 9.22 -0.81
N SER A 16 8.83 10.42 -0.30
CA SER A 16 9.61 11.46 -0.99
C SER A 16 9.79 12.58 0.02
N THR A 17 11.05 12.85 0.38
CA THR A 17 11.36 13.72 1.51
C THR A 17 10.96 15.17 1.19
N GLU A 18 10.83 15.51 -0.09
CA GLU A 18 10.24 16.77 -0.59
C GLU A 18 8.72 16.89 -0.34
N VAL A 19 7.97 15.78 -0.34
CA VAL A 19 6.49 15.80 -0.18
C VAL A 19 6.09 15.78 1.30
N ALA A 20 6.95 15.25 2.18
CA ALA A 20 6.78 15.34 3.63
C ALA A 20 8.10 15.15 4.43
N ALA A 21 8.84 16.24 4.68
CA ALA A 21 10.23 16.24 5.17
C ALA A 21 10.56 15.32 6.37
N ASP A 22 10.04 15.58 7.57
CA ASP A 22 10.38 14.77 8.74
C ASP A 22 9.66 13.41 8.78
N ARG A 23 9.21 12.87 7.62
CA ARG A 23 8.45 11.62 7.52
C ARG A 23 9.26 10.33 7.24
N ARG A 24 10.47 10.14 7.78
CA ARG A 24 11.07 8.79 7.93
C ARG A 24 12.00 8.67 9.12
N LEU A 25 11.95 7.52 9.80
CA LEU A 25 13.06 7.03 10.63
C LEU A 25 14.20 6.58 9.71
N LYS A 26 14.92 7.56 9.13
CA LYS A 26 16.22 7.33 8.51
C LYS A 26 17.28 7.31 9.61
N ILE A 27 18.36 6.56 9.44
CA ILE A 27 19.54 6.64 10.33
C ILE A 27 20.05 8.08 10.35
N ASN A 28 20.03 8.75 9.19
CA ASN A 28 20.29 10.18 9.03
C ASN A 28 19.01 10.89 8.51
N PRO A 29 18.27 11.63 9.35
CA PRO A 29 17.15 12.45 8.89
C PRO A 29 17.53 13.43 7.78
N GLY A 30 16.69 13.58 6.76
CA GLY A 30 16.90 14.51 5.64
C GLY A 30 17.86 14.03 4.53
N GLN A 31 18.53 12.88 4.67
CA GLN A 31 19.35 12.31 3.60
C GLN A 31 18.49 11.51 2.61
N ASP A 32 18.43 11.91 1.34
CA ASP A 32 17.86 11.07 0.29
C ASP A 32 18.81 9.92 -0.07
N TYR A 33 18.28 8.70 -0.15
CA TYR A 33 19.03 7.52 -0.55
C TYR A 33 18.65 7.13 -1.98
N ALA A 34 19.60 6.59 -2.74
CA ALA A 34 19.39 6.09 -4.11
C ALA A 34 18.42 4.88 -4.23
N TYR A 35 17.71 4.54 -3.15
CA TYR A 35 16.73 3.46 -3.03
C TYR A 35 15.38 3.98 -2.47
N ASP A 36 15.21 5.29 -2.27
CA ASP A 36 13.88 5.88 -2.03
C ASP A 36 13.11 5.94 -3.37
N MET A 37 11.82 5.60 -3.36
CA MET A 37 10.96 5.67 -4.56
C MET A 37 10.91 7.11 -5.12
N PRO A 38 11.03 7.31 -6.45
CA PRO A 38 11.03 8.64 -7.06
C PRO A 38 9.70 9.36 -6.88
N LYS A 39 9.75 10.65 -6.55
CA LYS A 39 8.56 11.53 -6.42
C LYS A 39 7.80 11.67 -7.74
N GLU A 40 8.52 11.54 -8.85
CA GLU A 40 8.00 11.55 -10.22
C GLU A 40 6.97 10.44 -10.45
N LEU A 41 7.14 9.27 -9.82
CA LEU A 41 6.12 8.20 -9.85
C LEU A 41 4.82 8.68 -9.18
N ILE A 42 4.90 9.31 -8.00
CA ILE A 42 3.73 9.88 -7.29
C ILE A 42 2.98 10.89 -8.17
N TYR A 43 3.70 11.78 -8.84
CA TYR A 43 3.09 12.77 -9.73
C TYR A 43 2.48 12.12 -10.98
N THR A 44 3.16 11.14 -11.57
CA THR A 44 2.71 10.41 -12.77
C THR A 44 1.44 9.59 -12.50
N ILE A 45 1.38 8.93 -11.34
CA ILE A 45 0.21 8.16 -10.90
C ILE A 45 -0.94 9.08 -10.53
N ASN A 46 -0.74 10.12 -9.70
CA ASN A 46 -1.83 11.01 -9.30
C ASN A 46 -2.39 11.85 -10.45
N HIS A 47 -1.60 12.16 -11.49
CA HIS A 47 -2.14 12.78 -12.71
C HIS A 47 -3.09 11.84 -13.47
N GLN A 48 -2.75 10.55 -13.58
CA GLN A 48 -3.55 9.57 -14.32
C GLN A 48 -4.70 8.96 -13.49
N PHE A 49 -4.56 8.97 -12.17
CA PHE A 49 -5.53 8.49 -11.19
C PHE A 49 -5.63 9.48 -10.02
N PRO A 50 -6.39 10.59 -10.17
CA PRO A 50 -6.66 11.51 -9.07
C PRO A 50 -7.50 10.80 -8.00
N LEU A 51 -7.24 11.06 -6.72
CA LEU A 51 -7.95 10.41 -5.59
C LEU A 51 -9.45 10.70 -5.59
N GLU A 52 -9.86 11.83 -6.16
CA GLU A 52 -11.25 12.24 -6.33
C GLU A 52 -12.02 11.24 -7.21
N SER A 53 -11.33 10.51 -8.10
CA SER A 53 -11.93 9.45 -8.93
C SER A 53 -12.40 8.22 -8.13
N LEU A 54 -12.11 8.14 -6.83
CA LEU A 54 -12.66 7.11 -5.94
C LEU A 54 -14.16 7.29 -5.64
N PHE A 55 -14.77 8.39 -6.11
CA PHE A 55 -16.18 8.71 -5.87
C PHE A 55 -16.90 9.07 -7.18
N ASN A 56 -18.11 8.54 -7.37
CA ASN A 56 -18.98 8.94 -8.47
C ASN A 56 -19.55 10.36 -8.20
N GLN A 57 -19.74 11.15 -9.26
CA GLN A 57 -20.40 12.46 -9.19
C GLN A 57 -21.87 12.35 -8.75
N GLU A 58 -22.51 11.21 -9.04
CA GLU A 58 -23.89 10.89 -8.65
C GLU A 58 -24.00 10.38 -7.20
N GLY A 59 -22.89 10.31 -6.45
CA GLY A 59 -22.84 9.92 -5.03
C GLY A 59 -22.84 8.40 -4.78
N GLU A 60 -23.46 7.61 -5.64
CA GLU A 60 -23.45 6.15 -5.50
C GLU A 60 -22.07 5.54 -5.83
N THR A 61 -21.37 5.12 -4.78
CA THR A 61 -20.06 4.47 -4.86
C THR A 61 -20.23 2.97 -4.55
N ASN A 62 -20.78 2.24 -5.52
CA ASN A 62 -21.13 0.83 -5.40
C ASN A 62 -19.89 -0.11 -5.47
N GLU A 63 -20.10 -1.39 -5.16
CA GLU A 63 -19.04 -2.40 -5.08
C GLU A 63 -18.31 -2.59 -6.41
N ASP A 64 -19.02 -2.79 -7.53
CA ASP A 64 -18.42 -2.97 -8.86
C ASP A 64 -17.56 -1.78 -9.29
N PHE A 65 -18.02 -0.56 -9.00
CA PHE A 65 -17.25 0.67 -9.24
C PHE A 65 -15.95 0.66 -8.44
N LEU A 66 -16.00 0.33 -7.14
CA LEU A 66 -14.80 0.26 -6.29
C LEU A 66 -13.83 -0.84 -6.71
N ILE A 67 -14.35 -1.99 -7.14
CA ILE A 67 -13.54 -3.09 -7.70
C ILE A 67 -12.84 -2.60 -8.97
N LYS A 68 -13.56 -1.93 -9.88
CA LYS A 68 -13.00 -1.36 -11.11
C LYS A 68 -11.92 -0.32 -10.80
N GLN A 69 -12.18 0.63 -9.90
CA GLN A 69 -11.21 1.66 -9.51
C GLN A 69 -9.95 1.04 -8.87
N GLY A 70 -10.10 0.05 -7.99
CA GLY A 70 -8.96 -0.67 -7.39
C GLY A 70 -8.10 -1.38 -8.43
N LYS A 71 -8.74 -2.09 -9.37
CA LYS A 71 -8.05 -2.75 -10.49
C LYS A 71 -7.36 -1.75 -11.41
N THR A 72 -8.03 -0.66 -11.79
CA THR A 72 -7.44 0.39 -12.66
C THR A 72 -6.23 1.03 -12.00
N PHE A 73 -6.33 1.41 -10.73
CA PHE A 73 -5.22 1.99 -9.97
C PHE A 73 -4.00 1.06 -9.95
N MET A 74 -4.18 -0.21 -9.54
CA MET A 74 -3.03 -1.10 -9.38
C MET A 74 -2.40 -1.50 -10.72
N ASN A 75 -3.19 -1.69 -11.78
CA ASN A 75 -2.63 -1.94 -13.12
C ASN A 75 -1.80 -0.76 -13.63
N LEU A 76 -2.28 0.47 -13.42
CA LEU A 76 -1.53 1.69 -13.72
C LEU A 76 -0.22 1.73 -12.90
N LEU A 77 -0.29 1.51 -11.59
CA LEU A 77 0.88 1.52 -10.72
C LEU A 77 1.93 0.51 -11.13
N ILE A 78 1.54 -0.74 -11.41
CA ILE A 78 2.45 -1.80 -11.86
C ILE A 78 3.10 -1.41 -13.19
N ARG A 79 2.33 -0.86 -14.14
CA ARG A 79 2.85 -0.42 -15.45
C ARG A 79 3.95 0.62 -15.31
N GLU A 80 3.73 1.66 -14.51
CA GLU A 80 4.73 2.71 -14.29
C GLU A 80 5.91 2.18 -13.48
N ALA A 81 5.65 1.51 -12.34
CA ALA A 81 6.70 1.04 -11.42
C ALA A 81 7.62 -0.04 -12.01
N ASP A 82 7.18 -0.77 -13.04
CA ASP A 82 8.01 -1.77 -13.75
C ASP A 82 8.68 -1.20 -15.01
N SER A 83 8.37 0.04 -15.40
CA SER A 83 9.00 0.70 -16.55
C SER A 83 10.45 1.08 -16.27
N ASP A 84 11.29 1.13 -17.31
CA ASP A 84 12.69 1.53 -17.22
C ASP A 84 12.92 2.91 -16.58
N ALA A 85 11.89 3.77 -16.54
CA ALA A 85 11.93 5.10 -15.95
C ALA A 85 11.81 5.11 -14.41
N PHE A 86 11.09 4.15 -13.82
CA PHE A 86 10.79 4.13 -12.37
C PHE A 86 11.18 2.83 -11.66
N ARG A 87 11.61 1.80 -12.41
CA ARG A 87 12.10 0.55 -11.87
C ARG A 87 13.44 0.75 -11.17
N ASP A 88 13.47 0.52 -9.87
CA ASP A 88 14.64 0.71 -9.04
C ASP A 88 15.44 -0.58 -8.82
N ARG A 89 16.65 -0.44 -8.28
CA ARG A 89 17.53 -1.58 -7.94
C ARG A 89 16.90 -2.51 -6.89
N THR A 90 15.97 -2.02 -6.09
CA THR A 90 15.22 -2.83 -5.11
C THR A 90 14.29 -3.81 -5.84
N ALA A 91 13.56 -3.36 -6.86
CA ALA A 91 12.73 -4.20 -7.71
C ALA A 91 13.54 -5.34 -8.36
N ASP A 92 14.70 -5.01 -8.93
CA ASP A 92 15.59 -6.00 -9.55
C ASP A 92 16.12 -7.03 -8.55
N MET A 93 16.49 -6.59 -7.34
CA MET A 93 16.98 -7.49 -6.31
C MET A 93 15.89 -8.43 -5.80
N ILE A 94 14.66 -7.92 -5.63
CA ILE A 94 13.50 -8.72 -5.23
C ILE A 94 13.21 -9.81 -6.28
N GLU A 95 13.16 -9.46 -7.56
CA GLU A 95 12.94 -10.46 -8.62
C GLU A 95 14.11 -11.43 -8.78
N CYS A 96 15.36 -10.97 -8.62
CA CYS A 96 16.54 -11.84 -8.66
C CYS A 96 16.50 -12.90 -7.55
N VAL A 97 16.23 -12.49 -6.30
CA VAL A 97 16.08 -13.42 -5.16
C VAL A 97 14.89 -14.35 -5.37
N ALA A 98 13.77 -13.84 -5.89
CA ALA A 98 12.59 -14.66 -6.17
C ALA A 98 12.86 -15.73 -7.25
N GLN A 99 13.64 -15.42 -8.28
CA GLN A 99 14.08 -16.37 -9.31
C GLN A 99 15.05 -17.42 -8.75
N GLN A 100 16.00 -17.01 -7.92
CA GLN A 100 17.01 -17.92 -7.34
C GLN A 100 16.45 -18.86 -6.28
N THR A 101 15.46 -18.43 -5.50
CA THR A 101 14.89 -19.19 -4.37
C THR A 101 13.56 -19.88 -4.70
N GLY A 102 12.86 -19.46 -5.75
CA GLY A 102 11.48 -19.83 -6.02
C GLY A 102 10.46 -19.19 -5.06
N ILE A 103 10.90 -18.37 -4.09
CA ILE A 103 10.04 -17.76 -3.06
C ILE A 103 9.67 -16.35 -3.50
N ARG A 104 8.42 -16.16 -3.96
CA ARG A 104 7.91 -14.83 -4.39
C ARG A 104 7.25 -14.04 -3.23
N PHE A 105 6.64 -14.72 -2.27
CA PHE A 105 5.95 -14.09 -1.14
C PHE A 105 6.86 -14.02 0.12
N PRO A 106 6.90 -12.89 0.86
CA PRO A 106 6.05 -11.71 0.70
C PRO A 106 6.57 -10.69 -0.32
N HIS A 107 7.89 -10.59 -0.51
CA HIS A 107 8.52 -9.37 -1.03
C HIS A 107 8.12 -8.91 -2.44
N VAL A 108 7.85 -9.83 -3.38
CA VAL A 108 7.37 -9.46 -4.73
C VAL A 108 6.02 -8.75 -4.65
N PHE A 109 5.13 -9.25 -3.79
CA PHE A 109 3.80 -8.69 -3.58
C PHE A 109 3.84 -7.44 -2.70
N GLU A 110 4.61 -7.50 -1.62
CA GLU A 110 4.84 -6.41 -0.66
C GLU A 110 5.28 -5.13 -1.37
N ARG A 111 6.21 -5.22 -2.34
CA ARG A 111 6.62 -4.08 -3.17
C ARG A 111 5.44 -3.29 -3.73
N TYR A 112 4.45 -3.95 -4.34
CA TYR A 112 3.30 -3.26 -4.93
C TYR A 112 2.32 -2.74 -3.87
N VAL A 113 2.17 -3.44 -2.73
CA VAL A 113 1.38 -2.96 -1.60
C VAL A 113 2.00 -1.68 -1.04
N GLU A 114 3.31 -1.68 -0.78
CA GLU A 114 4.04 -0.48 -0.36
C GLU A 114 3.85 0.62 -1.39
N LEU A 115 4.30 0.46 -2.64
CA LEU A 115 4.15 1.48 -3.69
C LEU A 115 2.71 2.02 -3.80
N GLY A 116 1.68 1.19 -3.61
CA GLY A 116 0.28 1.61 -3.59
C GLY A 116 -0.06 2.56 -2.44
N ILE A 117 0.44 2.29 -1.24
CA ILE A 117 0.34 3.19 -0.09
C ILE A 117 1.08 4.51 -0.37
N LEU A 118 2.25 4.43 -0.98
CA LEU A 118 3.13 5.59 -1.14
C LEU A 118 2.62 6.56 -2.21
N ASN A 119 1.94 6.04 -3.24
CA ASN A 119 1.33 6.85 -4.31
C ASN A 119 0.00 7.47 -3.88
N LEU A 120 -0.93 6.69 -3.33
CA LEU A 120 -2.26 7.16 -2.93
C LEU A 120 -2.26 7.97 -1.62
N ARG A 121 -1.35 7.65 -0.71
CA ARG A 121 -1.38 8.15 0.68
C ARG A 121 0.04 8.37 1.24
N PRO A 122 0.87 9.20 0.56
CA PRO A 122 2.27 9.47 0.96
C PRO A 122 2.44 10.07 2.36
N ARG A 123 1.36 10.59 2.96
CA ARG A 123 1.36 11.18 4.31
C ARG A 123 0.94 10.19 5.41
N ASP A 124 0.50 8.99 5.05
CA ASP A 124 0.08 8.01 6.05
C ASP A 124 1.28 7.44 6.81
N ALA A 125 1.10 7.23 8.11
CA ALA A 125 1.99 6.46 8.95
C ALA A 125 1.55 5.00 8.88
N TRP A 126 2.43 4.14 8.40
CA TRP A 126 2.18 2.71 8.25
C TRP A 126 3.44 1.91 8.60
N THR A 127 3.27 0.62 8.84
CA THR A 127 4.35 -0.33 9.07
C THR A 127 3.92 -1.71 8.61
N VAL A 128 4.88 -2.51 8.17
CA VAL A 128 4.72 -3.96 8.13
C VAL A 128 4.78 -4.47 9.57
N THR A 129 3.77 -5.20 10.03
CA THR A 129 3.72 -5.78 11.39
C THR A 129 4.10 -7.26 11.43
N GLU A 130 4.10 -7.92 10.27
CA GLU A 130 4.57 -9.29 10.08
C GLU A 130 4.90 -9.49 8.60
N ALA A 131 6.10 -9.98 8.27
CA ALA A 131 6.48 -10.42 6.93
C ALA A 131 7.14 -11.80 7.02
N THR A 132 6.46 -12.82 6.50
CA THR A 132 6.93 -14.20 6.46
C THR A 132 6.55 -14.83 5.12
N THR A 133 7.09 -15.99 4.80
CA THR A 133 6.72 -16.77 3.60
C THR A 133 5.28 -17.29 3.60
N LYS A 134 4.49 -17.04 4.66
CA LYS A 134 3.09 -17.49 4.80
C LYS A 134 2.08 -16.37 5.07
N THR A 135 2.52 -15.30 5.72
CA THR A 135 1.69 -14.15 6.11
C THR A 135 2.43 -12.83 5.93
N LEU A 136 1.74 -11.84 5.37
CA LEU A 136 2.12 -10.42 5.37
C LEU A 136 1.01 -9.63 6.09
N LYS A 137 1.38 -8.73 7.00
CA LYS A 137 0.47 -7.81 7.67
C LYS A 137 0.98 -6.38 7.50
N VAL A 138 0.13 -5.51 6.97
CA VAL A 138 0.44 -4.10 6.78
C VAL A 138 -0.57 -3.28 7.59
N ARG A 139 -0.07 -2.55 8.59
CA ARG A 139 -0.88 -1.70 9.47
C ARG A 139 -0.64 -0.25 9.13
N ASN A 140 -1.72 0.46 8.85
CA ASN A 140 -1.77 1.90 8.71
C ASN A 140 -2.43 2.48 9.97
N PHE A 141 -1.88 3.56 10.51
CA PHE A 141 -2.30 4.17 11.78
C PHE A 141 -3.23 5.39 11.61
N ASN A 142 -3.39 5.93 10.40
CA ASN A 142 -4.10 7.19 10.16
C ASN A 142 -4.81 7.27 8.79
N CYS A 143 -5.14 6.12 8.21
CA CYS A 143 -5.63 5.83 6.86
C CYS A 143 -6.42 6.98 6.19
N SER A 144 -5.79 7.69 5.26
CA SER A 144 -6.44 8.81 4.54
C SER A 144 -7.67 8.36 3.75
N ILE A 145 -7.56 7.30 2.96
CA ILE A 145 -8.66 6.74 2.14
C ILE A 145 -9.85 6.37 3.04
N GLY A 146 -9.61 5.74 4.19
CA GLY A 146 -10.66 5.38 5.13
C GLY A 146 -11.40 6.61 5.68
N LYS A 147 -10.70 7.71 5.91
CA LYS A 147 -11.28 8.99 6.34
C LYS A 147 -12.09 9.65 5.22
N MET A 148 -11.54 9.73 4.01
CA MET A 148 -12.24 10.30 2.84
C MET A 148 -13.57 9.59 2.53
N PHE A 149 -13.63 8.27 2.74
CA PHE A 149 -14.88 7.51 2.64
C PHE A 149 -15.83 7.82 3.80
N ALA A 150 -15.34 7.83 5.04
CA ALA A 150 -16.15 8.13 6.22
C ALA A 150 -16.74 9.56 6.21
N GLU A 151 -15.99 10.54 5.70
CA GLU A 151 -16.44 11.93 5.47
C GLU A 151 -17.60 12.03 4.47
N LYS A 152 -17.78 11.02 3.60
CA LYS A 152 -18.90 10.86 2.67
C LYS A 152 -19.99 9.90 3.17
N GLY A 153 -19.88 9.40 4.41
CA GLY A 153 -20.81 8.42 4.97
C GLY A 153 -20.64 6.99 4.44
N LEU A 154 -19.51 6.68 3.80
CA LEU A 154 -19.20 5.36 3.22
C LEU A 154 -18.25 4.55 4.12
N ASP A 155 -18.51 3.25 4.27
CA ASP A 155 -17.64 2.32 5.03
C ASP A 155 -16.94 1.27 4.15
N ASN A 156 -17.30 1.21 2.86
CA ASN A 156 -16.91 0.19 1.89
C ASN A 156 -15.50 0.36 1.25
N CYS A 157 -14.67 1.28 1.76
CA CYS A 157 -13.30 1.55 1.26
C CYS A 157 -12.37 0.31 1.17
N HIS A 158 -12.71 -0.75 1.91
CA HIS A 158 -11.98 -2.03 1.91
C HIS A 158 -12.08 -2.76 0.56
N ILE A 159 -13.19 -2.60 -0.17
CA ILE A 159 -13.44 -3.20 -1.48
C ILE A 159 -12.40 -2.72 -2.50
N PHE A 160 -12.20 -1.40 -2.60
CA PHE A 160 -11.15 -0.79 -3.43
C PHE A 160 -9.76 -1.35 -3.08
N CYS A 161 -9.42 -1.37 -1.79
CA CYS A 161 -8.10 -1.81 -1.34
C CYS A 161 -7.87 -3.31 -1.60
N GLN A 162 -8.90 -4.16 -1.46
CA GLN A 162 -8.82 -5.59 -1.78
C GLN A 162 -8.70 -5.81 -3.29
N ALA A 163 -9.48 -5.10 -4.12
CA ALA A 163 -9.41 -5.21 -5.57
C ALA A 163 -8.06 -4.76 -6.14
N ALA A 164 -7.48 -3.68 -5.58
CA ALA A 164 -6.12 -3.24 -5.90
C ALA A 164 -5.08 -4.32 -5.52
N ASN A 165 -5.13 -4.81 -4.27
CA ASN A 165 -4.18 -5.83 -3.82
C ASN A 165 -4.34 -7.17 -4.57
N GLN A 166 -5.54 -7.52 -5.03
CA GLN A 166 -5.77 -8.71 -5.86
C GLN A 166 -4.97 -8.66 -7.17
N VAL A 167 -4.93 -7.51 -7.85
CA VAL A 167 -4.10 -7.32 -9.07
C VAL A 167 -2.61 -7.45 -8.74
N ALA A 168 -2.16 -6.91 -7.60
CA ALA A 168 -0.78 -7.07 -7.15
C ALA A 168 -0.42 -8.54 -6.87
N ALA A 169 -1.35 -9.33 -6.33
CA ALA A 169 -1.16 -10.76 -6.10
C ALA A 169 -1.09 -11.54 -7.43
N GLU A 170 -1.98 -11.24 -8.37
CA GLU A 170 -1.97 -11.81 -9.73
C GLU A 170 -0.65 -11.51 -10.46
N LYS A 171 -0.19 -10.26 -10.44
CA LYS A 171 1.12 -9.83 -10.95
C LYS A 171 2.29 -10.55 -10.27
N ALA A 172 2.20 -10.78 -8.96
CA ALA A 172 3.21 -11.54 -8.22
C ALA A 172 3.17 -13.05 -8.50
N GLY A 173 2.17 -13.57 -9.22
CA GLY A 173 1.97 -15.00 -9.46
C GLY A 173 1.45 -15.74 -8.23
N LEU A 174 0.65 -15.08 -7.40
CA LEU A 174 0.21 -15.58 -6.09
C LEU A 174 -1.30 -15.66 -5.98
N ASN A 175 -1.78 -16.73 -5.34
CA ASN A 175 -3.13 -16.82 -4.80
C ASN A 175 -3.07 -16.50 -3.30
N LEU A 176 -3.78 -15.47 -2.83
CA LEU A 176 -3.72 -14.98 -1.46
C LEU A 176 -5.12 -14.83 -0.85
N LYS A 177 -5.30 -15.29 0.39
CA LYS A 177 -6.45 -14.91 1.21
C LYS A 177 -6.21 -13.52 1.80
N MET A 178 -7.08 -12.57 1.50
CA MET A 178 -6.97 -11.18 1.93
C MET A 178 -8.09 -10.79 2.90
N SER A 179 -7.73 -10.17 4.02
CA SER A 179 -8.69 -9.63 4.99
C SER A 179 -8.26 -8.24 5.44
N SER A 180 -9.20 -7.33 5.64
CA SER A 180 -8.95 -5.99 6.22
C SER A 180 -9.71 -5.83 7.53
N SER A 181 -9.11 -5.19 8.52
CA SER A 181 -9.77 -4.73 9.75
C SER A 181 -9.62 -3.22 9.90
N LYS A 182 -10.54 -2.60 10.65
CA LYS A 182 -10.51 -1.19 11.03
C LYS A 182 -10.48 -1.06 12.55
N GLY A 183 -9.86 0.00 13.07
CA GLY A 183 -9.99 0.39 14.47
C GLY A 183 -11.44 0.78 14.81
N LEU A 184 -11.97 0.26 15.91
CA LEU A 184 -13.34 0.53 16.38
C LEU A 184 -13.51 1.97 16.92
N ASP A 185 -12.40 2.65 17.20
CA ASP A 185 -12.30 3.96 17.84
C ASP A 185 -12.20 5.13 16.84
N GLY A 186 -12.34 4.88 15.53
CA GLY A 186 -12.37 5.93 14.50
C GLY A 186 -11.02 6.64 14.26
N ASN A 187 -9.93 6.19 14.91
CA ASN A 187 -8.60 6.78 14.83
C ASN A 187 -7.95 6.75 13.41
N GLY A 188 -8.53 6.00 12.48
CA GLY A 188 -7.99 5.76 11.13
C GLY A 188 -7.08 4.54 11.03
N LEU A 189 -7.00 3.71 12.07
CA LEU A 189 -6.26 2.46 12.04
C LEU A 189 -6.92 1.49 11.06
N CYS A 190 -6.12 0.95 10.15
CA CYS A 190 -6.53 -0.10 9.23
C CYS A 190 -5.39 -1.12 9.12
N GLU A 191 -5.69 -2.41 9.33
CA GLU A 191 -4.72 -3.48 9.11
C GLU A 191 -5.20 -4.37 7.96
N GLN A 192 -4.33 -4.58 6.98
CA GLN A 192 -4.51 -5.53 5.90
C GLN A 192 -3.67 -6.76 6.18
N VAL A 193 -4.25 -7.94 6.00
CA VAL A 193 -3.58 -9.22 6.21
C VAL A 193 -3.73 -10.09 4.97
N PHE A 194 -2.60 -10.58 4.50
CA PHE A 194 -2.48 -11.41 3.31
C PHE A 194 -1.86 -12.74 3.72
N ARG A 195 -2.45 -13.86 3.28
CA ARG A 195 -1.97 -15.21 3.63
C ARG A 195 -1.95 -16.11 2.41
N ILE A 196 -0.88 -16.90 2.29
CA ILE A 196 -0.86 -18.04 1.37
C ILE A 196 -1.94 -19.04 1.86
N PRO A 197 -2.88 -19.48 1.00
CA PRO A 197 -3.80 -20.56 1.34
C PRO A 197 -3.00 -21.79 1.74
N GLN A 198 -3.29 -22.37 2.90
CA GLN A 198 -2.81 -23.72 3.18
C GLN A 198 -3.42 -24.66 2.14
N ALA A 199 -2.58 -25.44 1.46
CA ALA A 199 -3.06 -26.60 0.73
C ALA A 199 -3.79 -27.51 1.74
N GLY A 200 -4.98 -27.98 1.38
CA GLY A 200 -5.67 -29.00 2.19
C GLY A 200 -4.77 -30.24 2.26
N GLY A 201 -4.48 -30.67 3.48
CA GLY A 201 -3.89 -31.99 3.73
C GLY A 201 -4.95 -33.09 3.71
#